data_AF-A0A7X7V2X2-F1
#
_entry.id   AF-A0A7X7V2X2-F1
#
_cell.length_a   1.000
_cell.length_b   1.000
_cell.length_c   1.000
_cell.angle_alpha   90.00
_cell.angle_beta   90.00
_cell.angle_gamma   90.00
#
_symmetry.space_group_name_H-M   'P 1'
#
loop_
_entity.id
_entity.type
_entity.pdbx_description
1 polymer ?
#
loop_
_entity_poly.entity_id
_entity_poly.type
_entity_poly.pdbx_seq_one_letter_code
_entity_poly.pdbx_strand_id
1 'polypeptide(L)'
;MKIIGITACPTGIAHTYMAQECLEKECKKRGYEVKIETQGGLGIENELTEEDVSSADAVILAVSVSIEGEERFDDKAAVVRTDVDEAISHTAALVDRAVALVKGK
;
A
#
# COMPACT_ATOMS: atom_id res chain seq x y z
N MET A 1 11.64 -0.34 9.42
CA MET A 1 10.51 0.45 8.90
C MET A 1 9.53 -0.54 8.30
N LYS A 2 8.28 -0.48 8.74
CA LYS A 2 7.20 -1.34 8.28
C LYS A 2 6.24 -0.50 7.45
N ILE A 3 6.09 -0.86 6.19
CA ILE A 3 5.20 -0.22 5.23
C ILE A 3 4.06 -1.19 4.94
N ILE A 4 2.83 -0.76 5.16
CA ILE A 4 1.66 -1.53 4.75
C ILE A 4 0.95 -0.82 3.61
N GLY A 5 0.06 -1.51 2.92
CA GLY A 5 -0.71 -0.86 1.87
C GLY A 5 -1.89 -1.67 1.37
N ILE A 6 -2.73 -1.00 0.60
CA ILE A 6 -3.85 -1.62 -0.11
C ILE A 6 -3.69 -1.33 -1.59
N THR A 7 -3.91 -2.35 -2.42
CA THR A 7 -3.99 -2.22 -3.87
C THR A 7 -5.37 -2.65 -4.36
N ALA A 8 -6.00 -1.85 -5.21
CA ALA A 8 -7.33 -2.16 -5.73
C ALA A 8 -7.61 -1.54 -7.10
N CYS A 9 -8.00 -2.37 -8.08
CA CYS A 9 -8.32 -1.97 -9.44
C CYS A 9 -9.71 -2.50 -9.85
N PRO A 10 -10.58 -1.67 -10.47
CA PRO A 10 -11.91 -2.11 -10.91
C PRO A 10 -11.86 -3.11 -12.07
N THR A 11 -10.82 -3.04 -12.90
CA THR A 11 -10.73 -3.73 -14.20
C THR A 11 -10.00 -5.07 -14.10
N GLY A 12 -10.13 -5.75 -12.95
CA GLY A 12 -9.59 -7.08 -12.71
C GLY A 12 -8.36 -7.13 -11.81
N ILE A 13 -7.81 -8.34 -11.63
CA ILE A 13 -6.77 -8.64 -10.63
C ILE A 13 -5.34 -8.32 -11.09
N ALA A 14 -5.13 -8.12 -12.39
CA ALA A 14 -3.78 -8.01 -12.96
C ALA A 14 -3.03 -6.78 -12.44
N HIS A 15 -3.62 -5.58 -12.52
CA HIS A 15 -2.99 -4.36 -12.00
C HIS A 15 -2.89 -4.36 -10.48
N THR A 16 -3.87 -4.96 -9.78
CA THR A 16 -3.81 -5.14 -8.33
C THR A 16 -2.58 -5.92 -7.92
N TYR A 17 -2.36 -7.11 -8.48
CA TYR A 17 -1.17 -7.92 -8.17
C TYR A 17 0.13 -7.33 -8.70
N MET A 18 0.12 -6.67 -9.86
CA MET A 18 1.31 -5.97 -10.36
C MET A 18 1.75 -4.85 -9.40
N ALA A 19 0.81 -4.03 -8.93
CA ALA A 19 1.12 -2.99 -7.95
C ALA A 19 1.61 -3.58 -6.62
N GLN A 20 0.97 -4.66 -6.14
CA GLN A 20 1.42 -5.40 -4.96
C GLN A 20 2.87 -5.84 -5.10
N GLU A 21 3.19 -6.54 -6.19
CA GLU A 21 4.52 -7.10 -6.42
C GLU A 21 5.58 -6.01 -6.58
N CYS A 22 5.28 -4.93 -7.30
CA CYS A 22 6.16 -3.77 -7.45
C CYS A 22 6.50 -3.16 -6.08
N LEU A 23 5.48 -2.86 -5.26
CA LEU A 23 5.65 -2.31 -3.92
C LEU A 23 6.48 -3.24 -3.03
N GLU A 24 6.16 -4.53 -3.03
CA GLU A 24 6.89 -5.51 -2.24
C GLU A 24 8.36 -5.61 -2.65
N LYS A 25 8.66 -5.65 -3.96
CA LYS A 25 10.02 -5.71 -4.48
C LYS A 25 10.82 -4.48 -4.10
N GLU A 26 10.25 -3.28 -4.24
CA GLU A 26 10.95 -2.03 -3.92
C GLU A 26 11.18 -1.88 -2.41
N CYS A 27 10.18 -2.22 -1.57
CA CYS A 27 10.36 -2.23 -0.11
C CYS A 27 11.42 -3.25 0.34
N LYS A 28 11.38 -4.48 -0.19
CA LYS A 28 12.39 -5.52 0.11
C LYS A 28 13.78 -5.08 -0.32
N LYS A 29 13.92 -4.45 -1.49
CA LYS A 29 15.19 -3.89 -1.99
C LYS A 29 15.79 -2.84 -1.03
N ARG A 30 14.94 -2.08 -0.34
CA ARG A 30 15.34 -1.07 0.65
C ARG A 30 15.50 -1.63 2.08
N GLY A 31 15.22 -2.92 2.29
CA GLY A 31 15.27 -3.57 3.60
C GLY A 31 14.08 -3.20 4.51
N TYR A 32 12.95 -2.81 3.94
CA TYR A 32 11.72 -2.52 4.69
C TYR A 32 10.84 -3.75 4.77
N GLU A 33 10.15 -3.90 5.90
CA GLU A 33 9.07 -4.87 6.03
C GLU A 33 7.86 -4.35 5.29
N VAL A 34 7.20 -5.23 4.53
CA VAL A 34 6.11 -4.86 3.65
C VAL A 34 4.98 -5.87 3.71
N LYS A 35 3.75 -5.38 3.85
CA LYS A 35 2.53 -6.20 3.73
C LYS A 35 1.49 -5.42 2.93
N ILE A 36 1.07 -5.98 1.80
CA ILE A 36 0.10 -5.36 0.91
C ILE A 36 -1.16 -6.22 0.86
N GLU A 37 -2.29 -5.62 1.22
CA GLU A 37 -3.62 -6.19 1.03
C GLU A 37 -4.09 -5.90 -0.40
N THR A 38 -4.71 -6.88 -1.03
CA THR A 38 -5.24 -6.77 -2.38
C THR A 38 -6.75 -6.87 -2.33
N GLN A 39 -7.44 -5.88 -2.87
CA GLN A 39 -8.89 -5.90 -3.01
C GLN A 39 -9.24 -5.90 -4.51
N GLY A 40 -9.85 -6.98 -4.99
CA GLY A 40 -10.17 -7.13 -6.41
C GLY A 40 -11.39 -8.00 -6.65
N GLY A 41 -11.57 -8.43 -7.90
CA GLY A 41 -12.72 -9.26 -8.30
C GLY A 41 -12.83 -10.63 -7.61
N LEU A 42 -11.76 -11.08 -6.93
CA LEU A 42 -11.74 -12.30 -6.13
C LEU A 42 -12.05 -12.06 -4.63
N GLY A 43 -12.24 -10.80 -4.23
CA GLY A 43 -12.39 -10.38 -2.84
C GLY A 43 -11.13 -9.74 -2.28
N ILE A 44 -11.05 -9.73 -0.94
CA ILE A 44 -9.91 -9.23 -0.17
C ILE A 44 -8.95 -10.39 0.09
N GLU A 45 -7.68 -10.21 -0.24
CA GLU A 45 -6.60 -11.15 0.08
C GLU A 45 -5.48 -10.43 0.82
N ASN A 46 -4.71 -11.18 1.61
CA ASN A 46 -3.64 -10.64 2.46
C ASN A 46 -4.12 -9.53 3.41
N GLU A 47 -5.34 -9.66 3.93
CA GLU A 47 -5.98 -8.67 4.79
C GLU A 47 -5.06 -8.20 5.93
N LEU A 48 -5.00 -6.88 6.09
CA LEU A 48 -4.25 -6.19 7.13
C LEU A 48 -5.01 -6.31 8.44
N THR A 49 -4.35 -6.89 9.44
CA THR A 49 -4.90 -6.94 10.80
C THR A 49 -4.71 -5.61 11.51
N GLU A 50 -5.46 -5.38 12.58
CA GLU A 50 -5.24 -4.20 13.44
C GLU A 50 -3.80 -4.12 13.98
N GLU A 51 -3.16 -5.27 14.23
CA GLU A 51 -1.75 -5.31 14.63
C GLU A 51 -0.82 -4.83 13.52
N ASP A 52 -1.09 -5.20 12.26
CA ASP A 52 -0.34 -4.70 11.11
C ASP A 52 -0.49 -3.21 10.96
N VAL A 53 -1.71 -2.70 11.10
CA VAL A 53 -1.99 -1.27 11.06
C VAL A 53 -1.25 -0.58 12.19
N SER A 54 -1.41 -1.00 13.44
CA SER A 54 -0.77 -0.38 14.61
C SER A 54 0.75 -0.32 14.48
N SER A 55 1.38 -1.42 14.06
CA SER A 55 2.85 -1.53 13.92
C SER A 55 3.43 -0.87 12.67
N ALA A 56 2.60 -0.42 11.72
CA ALA A 56 3.09 0.24 10.51
C ALA A 56 3.58 1.67 10.73
N ASP A 57 4.73 1.99 10.14
CA ASP A 57 5.28 3.34 10.09
C ASP A 57 4.60 4.17 8.99
N ALA A 58 4.33 3.57 7.83
CA ALA A 58 3.69 4.22 6.69
C ALA A 58 2.65 3.32 6.02
N VAL A 59 1.66 3.96 5.38
CA VAL A 59 0.58 3.29 4.64
C VAL A 59 0.56 3.80 3.20
N ILE A 60 0.53 2.89 2.23
CA ILE A 60 0.40 3.20 0.80
C ILE A 60 -0.94 2.67 0.30
N LEU A 61 -1.84 3.58 -0.09
CA LEU A 61 -3.14 3.26 -0.68
C LEU A 61 -3.05 3.47 -2.20
N ALA A 62 -2.77 2.40 -2.93
CA ALA A 62 -2.70 2.38 -4.39
C ALA A 62 -4.02 1.85 -4.97
N VAL A 63 -5.04 2.71 -5.02
CA VAL A 63 -6.43 2.30 -5.27
C VAL A 63 -7.07 3.19 -6.33
N SER A 64 -7.70 2.56 -7.31
CA SER A 64 -8.47 3.25 -8.37
C SER A 64 -9.99 3.02 -8.22
N VAL A 65 -10.41 2.50 -7.06
CA VAL A 65 -11.80 2.31 -6.62
C VAL A 65 -11.90 2.59 -5.12
N SER A 66 -13.13 2.74 -4.63
CA SER A 66 -13.42 2.67 -3.20
C SER A 66 -13.04 1.29 -2.66
N ILE A 67 -12.39 1.28 -1.51
CA ILE A 67 -11.91 0.08 -0.81
C ILE A 67 -12.58 -0.07 0.55
N GLU A 68 -12.62 -1.30 1.06
CA GLU A 68 -13.15 -1.60 2.39
C GLU A 68 -12.08 -1.40 3.47
N GLY A 69 -12.50 -0.92 4.64
CA GLY A 69 -11.63 -0.75 5.80
C GLY A 69 -10.58 0.37 5.65
N GLU A 70 -10.82 1.36 4.79
CA GLU A 70 -9.97 2.56 4.69
C GLU A 70 -9.89 3.33 6.01
N GLU A 71 -10.98 3.30 6.80
CA GLU A 71 -11.09 3.92 8.13
C GLU A 71 -10.03 3.44 9.13
N ARG A 72 -9.43 2.25 8.92
CA ARG A 72 -8.33 1.73 9.73
C ARG A 72 -7.11 2.65 9.70
N PHE A 73 -6.97 3.51 8.68
CA PHE A 73 -5.80 4.36 8.45
C PHE A 73 -6.02 5.83 8.78
N ASP A 74 -7.21 6.25 9.23
CA ASP A 74 -7.50 7.67 9.54
C ASP A 74 -6.57 8.25 10.63
N ASP A 75 -6.22 7.44 11.63
CA ASP A 75 -5.30 7.85 12.70
C ASP A 75 -3.82 7.79 12.29
N LYS A 76 -3.51 7.33 11.08
CA LYS A 76 -2.12 7.25 10.59
C LYS A 76 -1.72 8.56 9.94
N ALA A 77 -0.66 9.16 10.50
CA ALA A 77 -0.14 10.42 9.97
C ALA A 77 0.71 10.28 8.70
N ALA A 78 1.12 9.07 8.33
CA ALA A 78 1.97 8.79 7.17
C ALA A 78 1.22 7.91 6.17
N VAL A 79 0.19 8.47 5.55
CA VAL A 79 -0.62 7.80 4.52
C VAL A 79 -0.36 8.46 3.16
N VAL A 80 -0.01 7.65 2.16
CA VAL A 80 0.13 8.11 0.77
C VAL A 80 -0.95 7.44 -0.06
N ARG A 81 -1.82 8.24 -0.68
CA ARG A 81 -2.83 7.77 -1.62
C ARG A 81 -2.40 8.04 -3.05
N THR A 82 -2.62 7.07 -3.93
CA THR A 82 -2.34 7.13 -5.36
C THR A 82 -3.20 6.15 -6.15
N ASP A 83 -3.19 6.27 -7.48
CA ASP A 83 -3.70 5.26 -8.40
C ASP A 83 -2.78 4.04 -8.53
N VAL A 84 -3.37 2.90 -8.91
CA VAL A 84 -2.66 1.64 -9.14
C VAL A 84 -1.59 1.77 -10.23
N ASP A 85 -1.87 2.56 -11.28
CA ASP A 85 -0.93 2.77 -12.39
C ASP A 85 0.33 3.53 -11.94
N GLU A 86 0.18 4.55 -11.10
CA GLU A 86 1.31 5.27 -10.50
C GLU A 86 2.11 4.35 -9.55
N ALA A 87 1.44 3.45 -8.84
CA ALA A 87 2.14 2.47 -7.99
C ALA A 87 2.98 1.46 -8.79
N ILE A 88 2.62 1.18 -10.05
CA ILE A 88 3.39 0.32 -10.97
C ILE A 88 4.49 1.12 -11.67
N SER A 89 4.15 2.27 -12.26
CA SER A 89 5.04 3.07 -13.09
C SER A 89 6.07 3.87 -12.28
N HIS A 90 5.72 4.26 -11.05
CA HIS A 90 6.51 5.16 -10.20
C HIS A 90 6.69 4.61 -8.78
N THR A 91 6.79 3.29 -8.63
CA THR A 91 6.90 2.61 -7.33
C THR A 91 7.98 3.19 -6.42
N ALA A 92 9.18 3.43 -6.96
CA ALA A 92 10.30 3.98 -6.18
C ALA A 92 9.96 5.36 -5.59
N ALA A 93 9.41 6.26 -6.41
CA ALA A 93 9.01 7.59 -5.97
C ALA A 93 7.88 7.53 -4.93
N LEU A 94 6.95 6.57 -5.08
CA LEU A 94 5.87 6.37 -4.13
C LEU A 94 6.38 5.90 -2.75
N VAL A 95 7.32 4.96 -2.74
CA VAL A 95 7.98 4.52 -1.50
C VAL A 95 8.81 5.65 -0.90
N ASP A 96 9.51 6.45 -1.69
CA ASP A 96 10.22 7.64 -1.21
C ASP A 96 9.28 8.65 -0.54
N ARG A 97 8.10 8.90 -1.12
CA ARG A 97 7.07 9.76 -0.51
C ARG A 97 6.60 9.20 0.82
N ALA A 98 6.34 7.89 0.90
CA ALA A 98 5.92 7.24 2.14
C ALA A 98 6.99 7.37 3.23
N VAL A 99 8.26 7.11 2.89
CA VAL A 99 9.40 7.24 3.81
C VAL A 99 9.59 8.69 4.26
N ALA A 100 9.40 9.67 3.38
CA ALA A 100 9.54 11.09 3.70
C ALA A 100 8.50 11.54 4.73
N LEU A 101 7.26 11.06 4.66
CA LEU A 101 6.22 11.37 5.65
C LEU A 101 6.55 10.85 7.04
N VAL A 102 7.24 9.71 7.14
CA VAL A 102 7.70 9.17 8.43
C VAL A 102 8.84 10.01 9.02
N LYS A 103 9.80 10.44 8.19
CA LYS A 103 10.96 11.23 8.62
C LYS A 103 10.65 12.70 8.92
N GLY A 104 9.53 13.20 8.42
CA GLY A 104 9.04 14.57 8.69
C GLY A 104 8.40 14.72 10.08
N LYS A 105 8.31 13.64 10.85
CA LYS A 105 7.95 13.61 12.27
C LYS A 105 9.19 13.51 13.15
#